data_AF-A0A958BCG0-F1
#
_entry.id   AF-A0A958BCG0-F1
#
_cell.length_a   1.000
_cell.length_b   1.000
_cell.length_c   1.000
_cell.angle_alpha   90.00
_cell.angle_beta   90.00
_cell.angle_gamma   90.00
#
_symmetry.space_group_name_H-M   'P 1'
#
loop_
_entity.id
_entity.type
_entity.pdbx_description
1 polymer ?
#
loop_
_entity_poly.entity_id
_entity_poly.type
_entity_poly.pdbx_seq_one_letter_code
_entity_poly.pdbx_strand_id
1 'polypeptide(L)'
;DGGAGAALDLLDGASLARGVGGAGTVHHLALRVADGADQLAWRQRIAATIPTVTPVADRHYFRSIYFREPGGILFELATDGPGFAVDEPIAQLGAALRLPAWLEPQRPRIVEALPPIRPPRPSPEARDLLERLAADPARDATDPDLRKPEADR
;
A
#
# COMPACT_ATOMS: atom_id res chain seq x y z
N ASP A 1 -1.41 22.49 -3.63
CA ASP A 1 -1.88 21.28 -4.33
C ASP A 1 -1.16 20.08 -3.77
N GLY A 2 -1.86 19.09 -3.19
CA GLY A 2 -1.29 18.02 -2.35
C GLY A 2 -0.38 17.00 -3.04
N GLY A 3 0.09 17.26 -4.26
CA GLY A 3 0.92 16.35 -5.04
C GLY A 3 0.18 15.14 -5.63
N ALA A 4 0.94 14.19 -6.17
CA ALA A 4 0.40 12.98 -6.76
C ALA A 4 -0.32 12.09 -5.72
N GLY A 5 -1.53 11.62 -6.05
CA GLY A 5 -2.34 10.76 -5.18
C GLY A 5 -3.13 11.51 -4.10
N ALA A 6 -3.29 12.83 -4.22
CA ALA A 6 -4.00 13.66 -3.24
C ALA A 6 -5.39 14.16 -3.70
N ALA A 7 -5.89 13.67 -4.84
CA ALA A 7 -7.23 13.95 -5.34
C ALA A 7 -8.08 12.67 -5.30
N LEU A 8 -9.31 12.78 -4.80
CA LEU A 8 -10.29 11.70 -4.79
C LEU A 8 -11.60 12.25 -5.36
N ASP A 9 -11.96 11.78 -6.55
CA ASP A 9 -13.23 12.12 -7.17
C ASP A 9 -14.31 11.15 -6.69
N LEU A 10 -15.36 11.70 -6.09
CA LEU A 10 -16.53 10.94 -5.65
C LEU A 10 -17.62 11.10 -6.71
N LEU A 11 -17.92 10.00 -7.40
CA LEU A 11 -19.02 9.95 -8.37
C LEU A 11 -20.28 9.45 -7.67
N ASP A 12 -21.36 10.22 -7.76
CA ASP A 12 -22.67 9.77 -7.28
C ASP A 12 -23.19 8.64 -8.19
N GLY A 13 -23.19 7.43 -7.62
CA GLY A 13 -23.63 6.21 -8.27
C GLY A 13 -25.06 5.81 -7.92
N ALA A 14 -25.94 6.71 -7.46
CA ALA A 14 -27.30 6.37 -7.03
C ALA A 14 -28.12 5.54 -8.05
N SER A 15 -27.82 5.69 -9.35
CA SER A 15 -28.45 4.94 -10.44
C SER A 15 -27.71 3.67 -10.86
N LEU A 16 -26.53 3.40 -10.29
CA LEU A 16 -25.68 2.26 -10.64
C LEU A 16 -26.01 1.03 -9.77
N ALA A 17 -25.87 -0.15 -10.35
CA ALA A 17 -25.95 -1.39 -9.58
C ALA A 17 -24.78 -1.50 -8.60
N ARG A 18 -25.01 -2.12 -7.45
CA ARG A 18 -23.96 -2.40 -6.46
C ARG A 18 -22.91 -3.35 -7.07
N GLY A 19 -21.63 -3.00 -6.93
CA GLY A 19 -20.52 -3.86 -7.35
C GLY A 19 -20.48 -5.18 -6.58
N VAL A 20 -20.06 -6.25 -7.26
CA VAL A 20 -19.83 -7.58 -6.67
C VAL A 20 -18.33 -7.83 -6.63
N GLY A 21 -17.80 -8.22 -5.48
CA GLY A 21 -16.37 -8.49 -5.32
C GLY A 21 -15.93 -9.72 -6.12
N GLY A 22 -14.71 -9.65 -6.66
CA GLY A 22 -14.12 -10.73 -7.45
C GLY A 22 -12.87 -10.30 -8.21
N ALA A 23 -12.33 -11.21 -9.02
CA ALA A 23 -11.23 -10.89 -9.92
C ALA A 23 -11.61 -9.71 -10.83
N GLY A 24 -10.69 -8.75 -10.99
CA GLY A 24 -10.93 -7.53 -11.78
C GLY A 24 -11.61 -6.38 -11.03
N THR A 25 -11.79 -6.48 -9.71
CA THR A 25 -12.37 -5.40 -8.88
C THR A 25 -11.37 -4.82 -7.89
N VAL A 26 -11.54 -3.54 -7.55
CA VAL A 26 -10.78 -2.90 -6.47
C VAL A 26 -11.40 -3.32 -5.13
N HIS A 27 -10.61 -3.97 -4.27
CA HIS A 27 -11.11 -4.48 -2.98
C HIS A 27 -11.22 -3.38 -1.92
N HIS A 28 -10.25 -2.46 -1.86
CA HIS A 28 -10.19 -1.36 -0.91
C HIS A 28 -9.28 -0.23 -1.42
N LEU A 29 -9.39 0.95 -0.80
CA LEU A 29 -8.50 2.09 -0.99
C LEU A 29 -7.78 2.40 0.33
N ALA A 30 -6.45 2.44 0.30
CA ALA A 30 -5.65 2.83 1.45
C ALA A 30 -5.26 4.32 1.39
N LEU A 31 -5.48 5.02 2.50
CA LEU A 31 -5.04 6.41 2.71
C LEU A 31 -3.90 6.42 3.73
N ARG A 32 -2.95 7.33 3.50
CA ARG A 32 -1.75 7.47 4.35
C ARG A 32 -2.09 8.14 5.67
N VAL A 33 -1.47 7.66 6.73
CA VAL A 33 -1.34 8.34 8.03
C VAL A 33 0.13 8.35 8.43
N ALA A 34 0.57 9.40 9.11
CA ALA A 34 2.00 9.63 9.29
C ALA A 34 2.66 8.50 10.10
N ASP A 35 2.03 8.09 11.20
CA ASP A 35 2.56 7.09 12.12
C ASP A 35 1.44 6.38 12.91
N GLY A 36 1.84 5.53 13.85
CA GLY A 36 0.90 4.78 14.70
C GLY A 36 0.08 5.66 15.65
N ALA A 37 0.61 6.79 16.10
CA ALA A 37 -0.12 7.71 16.98
C ALA A 37 -1.23 8.43 16.18
N ASP A 38 -0.91 8.89 14.98
CA ASP A 38 -1.88 9.49 14.05
C ASP A 38 -2.97 8.46 13.67
N GLN A 39 -2.58 7.21 13.35
CA GLN A 39 -3.52 6.14 13.07
C GLN A 39 -4.49 5.87 14.24
N LEU A 40 -3.98 5.83 15.48
CA LEU A 40 -4.82 5.62 16.66
C LEU A 40 -5.78 6.79 16.89
N ALA A 41 -5.33 8.02 16.68
CA ALA A 41 -6.19 9.20 16.77
C ALA A 41 -7.32 9.15 15.72
N TRP A 42 -7.02 8.78 14.48
CA TRP A 42 -8.02 8.57 13.44
C TRP A 42 -8.97 7.43 13.77
N ARG A 43 -8.46 6.30 14.26
CA ARG A 43 -9.30 5.17 14.67
C ARG A 43 -10.34 5.59 15.71
N GLN A 44 -9.93 6.35 16.73
CA GLN A 44 -10.85 6.85 17.76
C GLN A 44 -11.94 7.76 17.18
N ARG A 45 -11.56 8.67 16.28
CA ARG A 45 -12.52 9.56 15.59
C ARG A 45 -13.51 8.77 14.74
N ILE A 46 -13.03 7.80 13.97
CA ILE A 46 -13.86 6.95 13.11
C ILE A 46 -14.80 6.07 13.96
N ALA A 47 -14.30 5.50 15.06
CA ALA A 47 -15.09 4.63 15.94
C ALA A 47 -16.32 5.32 16.54
N ALA A 48 -16.31 6.66 16.65
CA ALA A 48 -17.46 7.44 17.13
C ALA A 48 -18.67 7.39 16.18
N THR A 49 -18.44 7.16 14.88
CA THR A 49 -19.50 7.08 13.86
C THR A 49 -19.61 5.70 13.21
N ILE A 50 -18.50 4.98 13.09
CA ILE A 50 -18.38 3.63 12.53
C ILE A 50 -17.74 2.72 13.59
N PRO A 51 -18.52 2.19 14.55
CA PRO A 51 -17.99 1.38 15.65
C PRO A 51 -17.32 0.07 15.21
N THR A 52 -17.56 -0.34 13.96
CA THR A 52 -17.01 -1.56 13.34
C THR A 52 -15.61 -1.38 12.75
N VAL A 53 -14.99 -0.20 12.89
CA VAL A 53 -13.58 -0.01 12.51
C VAL A 53 -12.69 -1.04 13.20
N THR A 54 -11.84 -1.71 12.43
CA THR A 54 -11.05 -2.83 12.94
C THR A 54 -10.05 -2.37 14.00
N PRO A 55 -9.55 -3.28 14.85
CA PRO A 55 -8.30 -3.08 15.57
C PRO A 55 -7.14 -2.80 14.61
N VAL A 56 -6.05 -2.26 15.14
CA VAL A 56 -4.79 -2.09 14.39
C VAL A 56 -4.23 -3.48 14.08
N ALA A 57 -3.90 -3.71 12.81
CA ALA A 57 -3.24 -4.91 12.32
C ALA A 57 -1.80 -4.60 11.92
N ASP A 58 -0.88 -5.50 12.26
CA ASP A 58 0.50 -5.46 11.78
C ASP A 58 0.58 -6.16 10.41
N ARG A 59 1.00 -5.42 9.39
CA ARG A 59 1.18 -5.91 8.00
C ARG A 59 2.65 -6.07 7.64
N HIS A 60 3.54 -6.08 8.63
CA HIS A 60 5.00 -6.16 8.52
C HIS A 60 5.63 -4.89 7.91
N TYR A 61 5.12 -4.43 6.76
CA TYR A 61 5.61 -3.23 6.06
C TYR A 61 4.92 -1.93 6.52
N PHE A 62 3.76 -2.04 7.17
CA PHE A 62 3.00 -0.93 7.74
C PHE A 62 2.00 -1.48 8.77
N ARG A 63 1.36 -0.57 9.51
CA ARG A 63 0.20 -0.91 10.35
C ARG A 63 -1.06 -0.40 9.69
N SER A 64 -2.17 -1.11 9.85
CA SER A 64 -3.44 -0.67 9.26
C SER A 64 -4.69 -0.89 10.09
N ILE A 65 -5.69 -0.05 9.82
CA ILE A 65 -7.08 -0.20 10.27
C ILE A 65 -7.99 -0.15 9.04
N TYR A 66 -9.12 -0.84 9.10
CA TYR A 66 -10.11 -0.87 8.03
C TYR A 66 -11.48 -0.44 8.55
N PHE A 67 -12.24 0.23 7.69
CA PHE A 67 -13.64 0.54 7.95
C PHE A 67 -14.39 0.65 6.63
N ARG A 68 -15.69 0.32 6.67
CA ARG A 68 -16.56 0.46 5.50
C ARG A 68 -17.37 1.73 5.68
N GLU A 69 -17.24 2.67 4.75
CA GLU A 69 -18.01 3.92 4.78
C GLU A 69 -19.46 3.68 4.33
N PRO A 70 -20.41 4.60 4.59
CA PRO A 70 -21.84 4.38 4.33
C PRO A 70 -22.22 3.97 2.89
N GLY A 71 -21.53 4.47 1.87
CA GLY A 71 -21.66 4.09 0.46
C GLY A 71 -21.15 2.68 0.15
N GLY A 72 -20.47 2.04 1.10
CA GLY A 72 -20.02 0.67 1.04
C GLY A 72 -18.58 0.49 0.58
N ILE A 73 -17.81 1.55 0.30
CA ILE A 73 -16.39 1.43 -0.03
C ILE A 73 -15.63 0.98 1.22
N LEU A 74 -14.72 0.01 1.05
CA LEU A 74 -13.80 -0.39 2.11
C LEU A 74 -12.57 0.52 2.07
N PHE A 75 -12.42 1.34 3.10
CA PHE A 75 -11.24 2.18 3.31
C PHE A 75 -10.27 1.51 4.27
N GLU A 76 -8.99 1.78 4.03
CA GLU A 76 -7.87 1.46 4.92
C GLU A 76 -7.14 2.76 5.29
N LEU A 77 -6.74 2.90 6.55
CA LEU A 77 -5.69 3.86 6.91
C LEU A 77 -4.41 3.09 7.21
N ALA A 78 -3.35 3.36 6.45
CA ALA A 78 -2.07 2.68 6.54
C ALA A 78 -0.95 3.66 6.92
N THR A 79 -0.08 3.25 7.84
CA THR A 79 1.08 4.07 8.25
C THR A 79 2.11 4.16 7.12
N ASP A 80 2.80 5.30 7.01
CA ASP A 80 3.87 5.47 6.01
C ASP A 80 5.03 4.50 6.20
N GLY A 81 5.44 4.26 7.45
CA GLY A 81 6.53 3.35 7.80
C GLY A 81 6.07 1.99 8.34
N PRO A 82 6.99 1.02 8.47
CA PRO A 82 8.42 1.11 8.14
C PRO A 82 8.77 1.03 6.64
N GLY A 83 7.85 0.58 5.78
CA GLY A 83 8.07 0.40 4.36
C GLY A 83 8.70 -0.96 3.98
N PHE A 84 8.90 -1.17 2.67
CA PHE A 84 9.37 -2.46 2.14
C PHE A 84 10.87 -2.71 2.31
N ALA A 85 11.66 -1.68 2.61
CA ALA A 85 13.10 -1.83 2.83
C ALA A 85 13.46 -2.38 4.23
N VAL A 86 12.46 -2.73 5.04
CA VAL A 86 12.65 -3.24 6.41
C VAL A 86 13.33 -4.62 6.44
N ASP A 87 13.13 -5.43 5.41
CA ASP A 87 13.66 -6.80 5.31
C ASP A 87 14.31 -7.13 3.96
N GLU A 88 14.39 -6.16 3.05
CA GLU A 88 15.05 -6.28 1.75
C GLU A 88 15.88 -5.03 1.42
N PRO A 89 17.09 -5.19 0.86
CA PRO A 89 17.79 -4.07 0.22
C PRO A 89 16.97 -3.53 -0.96
N ILE A 90 16.96 -2.21 -1.16
CA ILE A 90 16.23 -1.55 -2.26
C ILE A 90 16.54 -2.20 -3.63
N ALA A 91 17.81 -2.51 -3.90
CA ALA A 91 18.26 -3.12 -5.15
C ALA A 91 17.72 -4.55 -5.40
N GLN A 92 17.11 -5.17 -4.39
CA GLN A 92 16.60 -6.54 -4.43
C GLN A 92 15.10 -6.64 -4.10
N LEU A 93 14.39 -5.51 -3.97
CA LEU A 93 12.96 -5.50 -3.63
C LEU A 93 12.14 -6.37 -4.59
N GLY A 94 11.34 -7.28 -4.01
CA GLY A 94 10.45 -8.16 -4.78
C GLY A 94 11.17 -9.23 -5.61
N ALA A 95 12.49 -9.40 -5.45
CA ALA A 95 13.24 -10.44 -6.16
C ALA A 95 13.07 -11.84 -5.53
N ALA A 96 12.61 -11.91 -4.28
CA ALA A 96 12.41 -13.15 -3.55
C ALA A 96 11.05 -13.18 -2.82
N LEU A 97 10.53 -14.38 -2.58
CA LEU A 97 9.33 -14.58 -1.76
C LEU A 97 9.64 -14.26 -0.29
N ARG A 98 9.11 -13.14 0.21
CA ARG A 98 9.09 -12.79 1.63
C ARG A 98 7.86 -13.39 2.32
N LEU A 99 8.08 -13.98 3.48
CA LEU A 99 7.03 -14.48 4.35
C LEU A 99 7.18 -13.81 5.72
N PRO A 100 6.07 -13.47 6.40
CA PRO A 100 6.16 -13.06 7.79
C PRO A 100 6.73 -14.22 8.63
N ALA A 101 7.43 -13.90 9.71
CA ALA A 101 8.17 -14.88 10.52
C ALA A 101 7.33 -16.10 10.96
N TRP A 102 6.03 -15.90 11.22
CA TRP A 102 5.13 -16.98 11.62
C TRP A 102 4.75 -17.95 10.48
N LEU A 103 4.98 -17.59 9.21
CA LEU A 103 4.79 -18.47 8.05
C LEU A 103 6.09 -19.10 7.54
N GLU A 104 7.25 -18.62 7.96
CA GLU A 104 8.54 -19.18 7.53
C GLU A 104 8.69 -20.70 7.74
N PRO A 105 8.23 -21.30 8.85
CA PRO A 105 8.26 -22.75 9.02
C PRO A 105 7.46 -23.53 7.96
N GLN A 106 6.52 -22.87 7.28
CA GLN A 106 5.66 -23.47 6.25
C GLN A 106 6.15 -23.17 4.82
N ARG A 107 7.29 -22.49 4.66
CA ARG A 107 7.82 -22.08 3.36
C ARG A 107 7.84 -23.19 2.30
N PRO A 108 8.31 -24.42 2.56
CA PRO A 108 8.34 -25.46 1.53
C PRO A 108 6.97 -25.74 0.92
N ARG A 109 5.95 -25.85 1.78
CA ARG A 109 4.55 -26.09 1.36
C ARG A 109 3.96 -24.88 0.62
N ILE A 110 4.27 -23.66 1.07
CA ILE A 110 3.79 -22.43 0.42
C ILE A 110 4.39 -22.32 -0.98
N VAL A 111 5.71 -22.52 -1.12
CA VAL A 111 6.41 -22.46 -2.40
C VAL A 111 5.87 -23.50 -3.38
N GLU A 112 5.58 -24.72 -2.91
CA GLU A 112 5.00 -25.78 -3.74
C GLU A 112 3.60 -25.42 -4.29
N ALA A 113 2.79 -24.71 -3.51
CA ALA A 113 1.43 -24.35 -3.90
C ALA A 113 1.34 -23.12 -4.82
N LEU A 114 2.42 -22.33 -4.93
CA LEU A 114 2.41 -21.07 -5.68
C LEU A 114 2.84 -21.30 -7.14
N PRO A 115 2.06 -20.82 -8.12
CA PRO A 115 2.51 -20.84 -9.51
C PRO A 115 3.72 -19.90 -9.67
N PRO A 116 4.70 -20.24 -10.53
CA PRO A 116 5.84 -19.38 -10.77
C PRO A 116 5.40 -18.09 -11.46
N ILE A 117 5.89 -16.95 -10.96
CA ILE A 117 5.64 -15.64 -11.56
C ILE A 117 6.94 -15.16 -12.22
N ARG A 118 6.84 -14.62 -13.43
CA ARG A 118 7.93 -13.90 -14.09
C ARG A 118 7.63 -12.41 -14.00
N PRO A 119 8.44 -11.62 -13.27
CA PRO A 119 8.22 -10.19 -13.22
C PRO A 119 8.38 -9.59 -14.63
N PRO A 120 7.58 -8.58 -14.99
CA PRO A 120 7.81 -7.85 -16.22
C PRO A 120 9.19 -7.20 -16.17
N ARG A 121 9.83 -7.05 -17.34
CA ARG A 121 11.07 -6.27 -17.43
C ARG A 121 10.73 -4.83 -17.02
N PRO A 122 11.48 -4.22 -16.07
CA PRO A 122 11.22 -2.84 -15.67
C PRO A 122 11.39 -1.90 -16.86
N SER A 123 10.56 -0.86 -16.92
CA SER A 123 10.70 0.23 -17.88
C SER A 123 12.03 0.97 -17.65
N PRO A 124 12.56 1.71 -18.64
CA PRO A 124 13.73 2.57 -18.44
C PRO A 124 13.58 3.51 -17.24
N GLU A 125 12.39 4.11 -17.06
CA GLU A 125 12.07 4.99 -15.93
C GLU A 125 12.13 4.26 -14.57
N ALA A 126 11.54 3.06 -14.50
CA ALA A 126 11.59 2.27 -13.27
C ALA A 126 13.03 1.85 -12.94
N ARG A 127 13.87 1.61 -13.95
CA ARG A 127 15.30 1.31 -13.75
C ARG A 127 16.06 2.51 -13.21
N ASP A 128 15.87 3.70 -13.79
CA ASP A 128 16.49 4.94 -13.29
C ASP A 128 16.08 5.23 -11.83
N LEU A 129 14.78 5.09 -11.52
CA LEU A 129 14.29 5.25 -10.16
C LEU A 129 14.96 4.25 -9.19
N LEU A 130 15.07 2.98 -9.57
CA LEU A 130 15.73 1.97 -8.74
C LEU A 130 17.22 2.27 -8.54
N GLU A 131 17.93 2.74 -9.58
CA GLU A 131 19.33 3.14 -9.49
C GLU A 131 19.52 4.34 -8.55
N ARG A 132 18.63 5.34 -8.62
CA ARG A 132 18.63 6.51 -7.73
C ARG A 132 18.33 6.15 -6.28
N LEU A 133 17.32 5.32 -6.03
CA LEU A 133 16.97 4.85 -4.69
C LEU A 133 18.08 3.96 -4.10
N ALA A 134 18.80 3.20 -4.92
CA ALA A 134 19.94 2.40 -4.47
C ALA A 134 21.18 3.25 -4.12
N ALA A 135 21.37 4.39 -4.80
CA ALA A 135 22.50 5.30 -4.56
C ALA A 135 22.36 6.12 -3.28
N ASP A 136 21.13 6.36 -2.81
CA ASP A 136 20.84 7.07 -1.56
C ASP A 136 19.66 6.41 -0.82
N PRO A 137 19.91 5.33 -0.05
CA PRO A 137 18.85 4.60 0.63
C PRO A 137 18.16 5.39 1.76
N ALA A 138 18.70 6.57 2.13
CA ALA A 138 18.11 7.48 3.11
C ALA A 138 17.20 8.55 2.46
N ARG A 139 17.18 8.66 1.12
CA ARG A 139 16.15 9.42 0.39
C ARG A 139 14.87 8.62 0.37
N ASP A 140 14.08 8.88 1.41
CA ASP A 140 12.73 8.35 1.60
C ASP A 140 11.89 8.46 0.31
N ALA A 141 11.11 7.42 0.02
CA ALA A 141 10.12 7.39 -1.07
C ALA A 141 8.96 8.40 -0.86
N THR A 142 9.02 9.17 0.24
CA THR A 142 8.19 10.33 0.53
C THR A 142 8.71 11.64 -0.07
N ASP A 143 9.91 11.67 -0.66
CA ASP A 143 10.42 12.87 -1.35
C ASP A 143 9.53 13.24 -2.56
N PRO A 144 8.81 14.38 -2.51
CA PRO A 144 7.91 14.78 -3.57
C PRO A 144 8.61 15.06 -4.92
N ASP A 145 9.94 15.22 -4.93
CA ASP A 145 10.72 15.51 -6.13
C ASP A 145 11.10 14.25 -6.94
N LEU A 146 10.89 13.05 -6.40
CA LEU A 146 11.11 11.79 -7.14
C LEU A 146 10.00 11.46 -8.16
N ARG A 147 8.86 12.19 -8.14
CA ARG A 147 7.65 11.84 -8.91
C ARG A 147 7.35 12.75 -10.10
N LYS A 148 8.20 13.73 -10.40
CA LYS A 148 8.02 14.53 -11.61
C LYS A 148 8.69 13.79 -12.77
N PRO A 149 7.96 13.32 -13.80
CA PRO A 149 8.62 13.20 -15.10
C PRO A 149 9.16 14.61 -15.40
N GLU A 150 10.43 14.71 -15.77
CA GLU A 150 10.93 15.94 -16.38
C GLU A 150 9.96 16.26 -17.52
N ALA A 151 9.22 17.35 -17.37
CA ALA A 151 8.38 17.88 -18.41
C ALA A 151 9.32 18.31 -19.52
N ASP A 152 9.56 17.41 -20.46
CA ASP A 152 10.28 17.72 -21.68
C ASP A 152 9.43 18.67 -22.52
N ARG A 153 10.15 19.58 -23.15
CA ARG A 153 9.67 20.83 -23.78
C ARG A 153 8.82 20.63 -25.03
#